data_AF-A0A847F671-F1
#
_entry.id   AF-A0A847F671-F1
#
_cell.length_a   1.000
_cell.length_b   1.000
_cell.length_c   1.000
_cell.angle_alpha   90.00
_cell.angle_beta   90.00
_cell.angle_gamma   90.00
#
_symmetry.space_group_name_H-M   'P 1'
#
loop_
_entity.id
_entity.type
_entity.pdbx_description
1 polymer ?
#
loop_
_entity_poly.entity_id
_entity_poly.type
_entity_poly.pdbx_seq_one_letter_code
_entity_poly.pdbx_strand_id
1 'polypeptide(L)'
;MRTGRRRSIVSWGRDRAEAFELRSERLEEASARAALSRGLGRSYGDASLPHSELALLLSTERADRILSFNEESGIVRAEAGLSLAELHRIFIPRGYFSPVTPGTQFVTLGGMVAADVHGKNQHRAGNFGDHLRAIRLRVAGGRVLEVSASSHPELFRATIGGMGLTGHILEVEFALDRIPSRYIYQEALRIPNLETFEEELRSSAARFPFTMGWIDALSRGRQLGRGVLYRGRFAEREELSKRLPRAPRPARLAMDFPSWVLNPWSIRAFNELKYRSQLRRLDSRIVTLEEFFIPSTRFMNGIVCTAAEASLNINACSRV
;
A
#
# COMPACT_ATOMS: atom_id res chain seq x y z
N MET A 1 -34.74 6.50 9.30
CA MET A 1 -34.68 5.89 7.95
C MET A 1 -33.23 5.67 7.52
N ARG A 2 -32.81 4.40 7.34
CA ARG A 2 -31.45 4.05 6.90
C ARG A 2 -31.30 4.35 5.41
N THR A 3 -30.58 5.40 5.07
CA THR A 3 -30.26 5.77 3.68
C THR A 3 -28.99 5.03 3.29
N GLY A 4 -29.10 3.78 2.83
CA GLY A 4 -27.99 2.96 2.38
C GLY A 4 -28.51 1.75 1.59
N ARG A 5 -27.70 1.17 0.71
CA ARG A 5 -28.08 -0.03 -0.03
C ARG A 5 -27.48 -1.25 0.65
N ARG A 6 -28.28 -2.30 0.88
CA ARG A 6 -27.76 -3.59 1.39
C ARG A 6 -26.84 -4.19 0.33
N ARG A 7 -25.64 -4.57 0.74
CA ARG A 7 -24.59 -5.11 -0.14
C ARG A 7 -23.77 -6.17 0.60
N SER A 8 -23.32 -7.14 -0.17
CA SER A 8 -22.24 -8.04 0.23
C SER A 8 -20.91 -7.31 0.11
N ILE A 9 -20.30 -6.98 1.23
CA ILE A 9 -19.00 -6.32 1.32
C ILE A 9 -17.93 -7.39 1.44
N VAL A 10 -16.89 -7.29 0.61
CA VAL A 10 -15.82 -8.29 0.54
C VAL A 10 -14.48 -7.64 0.87
N SER A 11 -13.69 -8.24 1.75
CA SER A 11 -12.31 -7.82 2.02
C SER A 11 -11.37 -8.22 0.87
N TRP A 12 -10.11 -7.79 0.92
CA TRP A 12 -9.12 -8.20 -0.08
C TRP A 12 -8.80 -9.70 0.00
N GLY A 13 -8.86 -10.27 1.21
CA GLY A 13 -8.67 -11.70 1.51
C GLY A 13 -9.92 -12.55 1.30
N ARG A 14 -10.98 -12.00 0.70
CA ARG A 14 -12.25 -12.69 0.39
C ARG A 14 -13.16 -13.01 1.58
N ASP A 15 -12.93 -12.41 2.74
CA ASP A 15 -13.91 -12.40 3.84
C ASP A 15 -15.13 -11.58 3.44
N ARG A 16 -16.31 -11.99 3.92
CA ARG A 16 -17.59 -11.41 3.52
C ARG A 16 -18.40 -10.98 4.72
N ALA A 17 -19.06 -9.84 4.60
CA ALA A 17 -20.07 -9.38 5.54
C ALA A 17 -21.20 -8.68 4.79
N GLU A 18 -22.43 -8.88 5.23
CA GLU A 18 -23.58 -8.12 4.72
C GLU A 18 -23.71 -6.82 5.50
N ALA A 19 -23.95 -5.70 4.82
CA ALA A 19 -24.25 -4.43 5.48
C ALA A 19 -24.95 -3.42 4.57
N PHE A 20 -25.45 -2.36 5.19
CA PHE A 20 -25.91 -1.18 4.46
C PHE A 20 -24.71 -0.28 4.14
N GLU A 21 -24.44 -0.06 2.85
CA GLU A 21 -23.42 0.87 2.40
C GLU A 21 -24.03 2.24 2.07
N LEU A 22 -23.46 3.29 2.66
CA LEU A 22 -23.67 4.69 2.29
C LEU A 22 -22.47 5.19 1.51
N ARG A 23 -22.72 5.83 0.36
CA ARG A 23 -21.71 6.52 -0.47
C ARG A 23 -22.12 7.98 -0.57
N SER A 24 -21.23 8.89 -0.19
CA SER A 24 -21.50 10.33 -0.17
C SER A 24 -20.24 11.12 -0.47
N GLU A 25 -20.38 12.22 -1.21
CA GLU A 25 -19.33 13.24 -1.38
C GLU A 25 -19.25 14.16 -0.15
N ARG A 26 -20.33 14.24 0.64
CA ARG A 26 -20.41 15.00 1.89
C ARG A 26 -20.01 14.12 3.07
N LEU A 27 -18.72 13.83 3.18
CA LEU A 27 -18.19 12.84 4.13
C LEU A 27 -18.46 13.21 5.59
N GLU A 28 -18.35 14.50 5.93
CA GLU A 28 -18.59 14.99 7.29
C GLU A 28 -20.04 14.77 7.76
N GLU A 29 -21.02 15.00 6.90
CA GLU A 29 -22.45 14.77 7.21
C GLU A 29 -22.78 13.27 7.25
N ALA A 30 -22.25 12.52 6.28
CA ALA A 30 -22.51 11.09 6.17
C ALA A 30 -21.93 10.29 7.36
N SER A 31 -20.75 10.70 7.84
CA SER A 31 -20.07 10.05 8.99
C SER A 31 -20.82 10.19 10.30
N ALA A 32 -21.71 11.18 10.45
CA ALA A 32 -22.52 11.32 11.67
C ALA A 32 -23.52 10.16 11.89
N ARG A 33 -23.74 9.32 10.88
CA ARG A 33 -24.74 8.25 10.88
C ARG A 33 -24.13 6.86 10.71
N ALA A 34 -22.83 6.80 10.46
CA ALA A 34 -22.12 5.57 10.14
C ALA A 34 -21.44 4.99 11.38
N ALA A 35 -21.30 3.67 11.42
CA ALA A 35 -20.56 2.99 12.47
C ALA A 35 -19.09 2.78 12.10
N LEU A 36 -18.80 2.66 10.80
CA LEU A 36 -17.47 2.36 10.28
C LEU A 36 -17.25 3.08 8.94
N SER A 37 -16.06 3.62 8.74
CA SER A 37 -15.60 4.09 7.44
C SER A 37 -14.87 2.99 6.68
N ARG A 38 -15.02 2.97 5.37
CA ARG A 38 -14.31 2.06 4.47
C ARG A 38 -13.71 2.83 3.29
N GLY A 39 -12.43 2.56 3.02
CA GLY A 39 -11.72 3.00 1.83
C GLY A 39 -11.93 2.04 0.65
N LEU A 40 -10.86 1.78 -0.11
CA LEU A 40 -10.87 0.89 -1.28
C LEU A 40 -10.82 -0.61 -0.96
N GLY A 41 -11.00 -1.01 0.30
CA GLY A 41 -11.02 -2.43 0.71
C GLY A 41 -9.66 -3.14 0.59
N ARG A 42 -8.57 -2.40 0.80
CA ARG A 42 -7.14 -2.79 0.88
C ARG A 42 -6.79 -3.92 1.87
N SER A 43 -7.48 -3.96 3.00
CA SER A 43 -7.14 -4.89 4.07
C SER A 43 -7.52 -6.32 3.69
N TYR A 44 -6.61 -7.25 3.96
CA TYR A 44 -6.84 -8.67 3.71
C TYR A 44 -7.96 -9.23 4.61
N GLY A 45 -7.89 -8.95 5.91
CA GLY A 45 -8.90 -9.40 6.87
C GLY A 45 -10.11 -8.49 7.01
N ASP A 46 -10.73 -8.55 8.18
CA ASP A 46 -12.02 -7.95 8.52
C ASP A 46 -11.95 -6.51 9.03
N ALA A 47 -10.77 -5.90 9.10
CA ALA A 47 -10.57 -4.53 9.62
C ALA A 47 -11.47 -3.44 9.01
N SER A 48 -11.99 -3.65 7.81
CA SER A 48 -12.93 -2.74 7.14
C SER A 48 -14.26 -3.39 6.81
N LEU A 49 -14.58 -4.48 7.51
CA LEU A 49 -15.87 -5.16 7.48
C LEU A 49 -16.69 -4.77 8.72
N PRO A 50 -18.01 -4.57 8.55
CA PRO A 50 -18.89 -4.29 9.67
C PRO A 50 -19.11 -5.55 10.51
N HIS A 51 -19.11 -5.41 11.84
CA HIS A 51 -19.39 -6.50 12.78
C HIS A 51 -20.86 -6.93 12.80
N SER A 52 -21.78 -6.12 12.27
CA SER A 52 -23.22 -6.40 12.28
C SER A 52 -23.86 -6.00 10.95
N GLU A 53 -24.82 -6.82 10.49
CA GLU A 53 -25.63 -6.52 9.31
C GLU A 53 -26.50 -5.26 9.46
N LEU A 54 -26.72 -4.81 10.69
CA LEU A 54 -27.46 -3.61 11.00
C LEU A 54 -26.59 -2.35 10.95
N ALA A 55 -25.26 -2.48 10.88
CA ALA A 55 -24.33 -1.36 10.84
C ALA A 55 -24.42 -0.63 9.48
N LEU A 56 -24.35 0.70 9.55
CA LEU A 56 -24.18 1.54 8.37
C LEU A 56 -22.69 1.72 8.10
N LEU A 57 -22.23 1.19 6.98
CA LEU A 57 -20.88 1.32 6.48
C LEU A 57 -20.79 2.55 5.57
N LEU A 58 -19.86 3.45 5.85
CA LEU A 58 -19.61 4.63 5.02
C LEU A 58 -18.45 4.37 4.08
N SER A 59 -18.72 4.25 2.78
CA SER A 59 -17.68 4.30 1.76
C SER A 59 -17.19 5.73 1.59
N THR A 60 -15.88 5.90 1.72
CA THR A 60 -15.18 7.17 1.58
C THR A 60 -14.84 7.50 0.14
N GLU A 61 -14.99 6.57 -0.81
CA GLU A 61 -14.49 6.68 -2.19
C GLU A 61 -15.00 7.89 -2.98
N ARG A 62 -16.13 8.49 -2.57
CA ARG A 62 -16.70 9.69 -3.21
C ARG A 62 -16.22 11.01 -2.61
N ALA A 63 -15.47 10.96 -1.52
CA ALA A 63 -14.89 12.13 -0.87
C ALA A 63 -13.39 12.13 -1.15
N ASP A 64 -13.02 12.55 -2.36
CA ASP A 64 -11.68 12.45 -2.93
C ASP A 64 -11.10 13.82 -3.36
N ARG A 65 -11.64 14.92 -2.83
CA ARG A 65 -11.16 16.27 -3.21
C ARG A 65 -9.82 16.60 -2.58
N ILE A 66 -8.95 17.24 -3.37
CA ILE A 66 -7.82 18.00 -2.84
C ILE A 66 -8.35 19.34 -2.35
N LEU A 67 -8.15 19.62 -1.07
CA LEU A 67 -8.66 20.81 -0.40
C LEU A 67 -7.67 21.97 -0.46
N SER A 68 -6.38 21.67 -0.35
CA SER A 68 -5.30 22.63 -0.57
C SER A 68 -4.00 21.96 -0.95
N PHE A 69 -3.13 22.70 -1.63
CA PHE A 69 -1.76 22.29 -1.92
C PHE A 69 -0.86 23.53 -1.94
N ASN A 70 0.23 23.48 -1.18
CA ASN A 70 1.28 24.49 -1.21
C ASN A 70 2.47 23.95 -2.03
N GLU A 71 2.71 24.57 -3.18
CA GLU A 71 3.77 24.15 -4.11
C GLU A 71 5.18 24.50 -3.65
N GLU A 72 5.36 25.36 -2.66
CA GLU A 72 6.69 25.66 -2.11
C GLU A 72 7.10 24.58 -1.11
N SER A 73 6.21 24.28 -0.15
CA SER A 73 6.47 23.33 0.94
C SER A 73 6.10 21.88 0.61
N GLY A 74 5.33 21.63 -0.45
CA GLY A 74 4.82 20.31 -0.80
C GLY A 74 3.68 19.81 0.10
N ILE A 75 3.15 20.66 0.99
CA ILE A 75 2.05 20.29 1.90
C ILE A 75 0.75 20.19 1.12
N VAL A 76 0.05 19.07 1.29
CA VAL A 76 -1.27 18.80 0.70
C VAL A 76 -2.26 18.47 1.80
N ARG A 77 -3.49 18.99 1.66
CA ARG A 77 -4.66 18.57 2.44
C ARG A 77 -5.71 18.02 1.49
N ALA A 78 -6.21 16.84 1.79
CA ALA A 78 -7.21 16.17 0.95
C ALA A 78 -8.22 15.39 1.79
N GLU A 79 -9.37 15.09 1.20
CA GLU A 79 -10.37 14.22 1.80
C GLU A 79 -9.85 12.78 1.94
N ALA A 80 -10.29 12.10 2.99
CA ALA A 80 -9.82 10.77 3.36
C ALA A 80 -10.06 9.68 2.30
N GLY A 81 -10.99 9.91 1.38
CA GLY A 81 -11.30 9.01 0.27
C GLY A 81 -10.39 9.15 -0.95
N LEU A 82 -9.58 10.21 -1.03
CA LEU A 82 -8.63 10.37 -2.14
C LEU A 82 -7.72 9.15 -2.19
N SER A 83 -7.61 8.53 -3.37
CA SER A 83 -6.76 7.36 -3.55
C SER A 83 -5.31 7.75 -3.81
N LEU A 84 -4.37 6.90 -3.40
CA LEU A 84 -2.95 7.08 -3.71
C LEU A 84 -2.70 7.09 -5.22
N ALA A 85 -3.46 6.30 -5.99
CA ALA A 85 -3.41 6.31 -7.44
C ALA A 85 -3.76 7.69 -8.03
N GLU A 86 -4.84 8.31 -7.55
CA GLU A 86 -5.24 9.64 -8.00
C GLU A 86 -4.27 10.73 -7.53
N LEU A 87 -3.78 10.64 -6.29
CA LEU A 87 -2.73 11.51 -5.78
C LEU A 87 -1.49 11.46 -6.70
N HIS A 88 -0.99 10.26 -7.00
CA HIS A 88 0.15 10.06 -7.89
C HIS A 88 -0.11 10.55 -9.32
N ARG A 89 -1.31 10.32 -9.86
CA ARG A 89 -1.70 10.80 -11.20
C ARG A 89 -1.60 12.33 -11.30
N ILE A 90 -1.97 13.04 -10.22
CA ILE A 90 -1.99 14.50 -10.18
C ILE A 90 -0.59 15.08 -9.91
N PHE A 91 0.16 14.48 -8.99
CA PHE A 91 1.37 15.09 -8.41
C PHE A 91 2.70 14.61 -9.03
N ILE A 92 2.78 13.37 -9.55
CA ILE A 92 4.02 12.89 -10.21
C ILE A 92 4.42 13.78 -11.41
N PRO A 93 3.50 14.18 -12.31
CA PRO A 93 3.84 15.11 -13.41
C PRO A 93 4.34 16.48 -12.93
N ARG A 94 4.00 16.86 -11.68
CA ARG A 94 4.41 18.11 -11.04
C ARG A 94 5.70 17.95 -10.22
N GLY A 95 6.35 16.79 -10.26
CA GLY A 95 7.60 16.53 -9.53
C GLY A 95 7.40 16.21 -8.05
N TYR A 96 6.22 15.71 -7.67
CA TYR A 96 5.90 15.31 -6.31
C TYR A 96 5.51 13.83 -6.20
N PHE A 97 5.86 13.20 -5.07
CA PHE A 97 5.56 11.81 -4.78
C PHE A 97 5.09 11.64 -3.34
N SER A 98 4.29 10.59 -3.08
CA SER A 98 3.89 10.26 -1.70
C SER A 98 5.11 9.81 -0.89
N PRO A 99 5.31 10.30 0.34
CA PRO A 99 6.48 9.94 1.13
C PRO A 99 6.53 8.44 1.46
N VAL A 100 5.35 7.81 1.54
CA VAL A 100 5.23 6.36 1.69
C VAL A 100 4.28 5.81 0.62
N THR A 101 4.71 4.72 -0.03
CA THR A 101 3.91 3.98 -1.02
C THR A 101 3.90 2.49 -0.67
N PRO A 102 2.74 1.92 -0.30
CA PRO A 102 2.61 0.49 -0.05
C PRO A 102 2.66 -0.29 -1.38
N GLY A 103 2.63 -1.62 -1.31
CA GLY A 103 2.72 -2.51 -2.49
C GLY A 103 1.55 -2.42 -3.50
N THR A 104 0.59 -1.52 -3.27
CA THR A 104 -0.52 -1.19 -4.16
C THR A 104 -0.88 0.29 -4.03
N GLN A 105 -1.26 0.93 -5.14
CA GLN A 105 -1.76 2.32 -5.15
C GLN A 105 -3.27 2.42 -4.96
N PHE A 106 -3.97 1.29 -4.90
CA PHE A 106 -5.44 1.24 -4.78
C PHE A 106 -5.89 1.33 -3.31
N VAL A 107 -5.30 2.25 -2.56
CA VAL A 107 -5.64 2.56 -1.15
C VAL A 107 -6.05 4.02 -1.03
N THR A 108 -6.89 4.34 -0.05
CA THR A 108 -7.30 5.73 0.25
C THR A 108 -6.40 6.33 1.32
N LEU A 109 -6.26 7.66 1.35
CA LEU A 109 -5.48 8.36 2.38
C LEU A 109 -5.95 8.00 3.80
N GLY A 110 -7.26 7.96 4.06
CA GLY A 110 -7.79 7.56 5.35
C GLY A 110 -7.45 6.11 5.73
N GLY A 111 -7.37 5.21 4.74
CA GLY A 111 -6.90 3.84 4.96
C GLY A 111 -5.40 3.78 5.25
N MET A 112 -4.60 4.62 4.59
CA MET A 112 -3.17 4.74 4.83
C MET A 112 -2.88 5.22 6.26
N VAL A 113 -3.64 6.21 6.76
CA VAL A 113 -3.55 6.67 8.15
C VAL A 113 -4.03 5.60 9.13
N ALA A 114 -5.21 5.01 8.89
CA ALA A 114 -5.81 4.06 9.81
C ALA A 114 -4.95 2.81 10.02
N ALA A 115 -4.24 2.35 8.98
CA ALA A 115 -3.36 1.17 9.06
C ALA A 115 -1.87 1.54 9.26
N ASP A 116 -1.55 2.83 9.38
CA ASP A 116 -0.18 3.35 9.40
C ASP A 116 0.75 2.65 8.39
N VAL A 117 0.34 2.69 7.11
CA VAL A 117 0.99 1.87 6.08
C VAL A 117 2.46 2.21 5.93
N HIS A 118 3.26 1.21 5.58
CA HIS A 118 4.68 1.35 5.30
C HIS A 118 4.98 1.07 3.81
N GLY A 119 6.20 1.42 3.39
CA GLY A 119 6.67 1.26 2.02
C GLY A 119 8.06 0.66 1.94
N LYS A 120 8.62 0.62 0.73
CA LYS A 120 9.98 0.12 0.47
C LYS A 120 11.10 0.96 1.12
N ASN A 121 10.76 2.13 1.63
CA ASN A 121 11.65 3.08 2.29
C ASN A 121 11.48 3.14 3.81
N GLN A 122 10.72 2.22 4.41
CA GLN A 122 10.40 2.29 5.85
C GLN A 122 11.63 2.43 6.75
N HIS A 123 12.74 1.76 6.42
CA HIS A 123 14.00 1.84 7.18
C HIS A 123 14.64 3.23 7.20
N ARG A 124 14.19 4.17 6.35
CA ARG A 124 14.69 5.55 6.29
C ARG A 124 13.61 6.60 6.49
N ALA A 125 12.41 6.37 5.98
CA ALA A 125 11.32 7.34 6.00
C ALA A 125 10.30 7.08 7.12
N GLY A 126 10.30 5.87 7.72
CA GLY A 126 9.25 5.46 8.64
C GLY A 126 7.97 5.03 7.93
N ASN A 127 6.85 5.14 8.63
CA ASN A 127 5.51 4.82 8.13
C ASN A 127 4.78 6.10 7.68
N PHE A 128 3.61 5.96 7.07
CA PHE A 128 2.85 7.10 6.58
C PHE A 128 2.49 8.10 7.70
N GLY A 129 2.23 7.61 8.92
CA GLY A 129 1.97 8.40 10.11
C GLY A 129 3.06 9.41 10.46
N ASP A 130 4.33 9.08 10.21
CA ASP A 130 5.48 9.95 10.48
C ASP A 130 5.50 11.23 9.62
N HIS A 131 4.72 11.24 8.54
CA HIS A 131 4.63 12.37 7.60
C HIS A 131 3.36 13.21 7.80
N LEU A 132 2.47 12.82 8.71
CA LEU A 132 1.21 13.52 8.95
C LEU A 132 1.44 14.81 9.73
N ARG A 133 0.72 15.86 9.32
CA ARG A 133 0.70 17.16 10.00
C ARG A 133 -0.58 17.36 10.80
N ALA A 134 -1.71 17.01 10.21
CA ALA A 134 -3.01 17.11 10.83
C ALA A 134 -3.99 16.09 10.25
N ILE A 135 -4.98 15.72 11.07
CA ILE A 135 -6.12 14.91 10.67
C ILE A 135 -7.38 15.64 11.12
N ARG A 136 -8.38 15.74 10.23
CA ARG A 136 -9.73 16.13 10.62
C ARG A 136 -10.54 14.88 10.95
N LEU A 137 -10.98 14.74 12.20
CA LEU A 137 -11.53 13.50 12.76
C LEU A 137 -12.91 13.72 13.37
N ARG A 138 -13.90 12.88 13.01
CA ARG A 138 -15.16 12.78 13.76
C ARG A 138 -15.05 11.70 14.83
N VAL A 139 -15.09 12.08 16.10
CA VAL A 139 -15.09 11.16 17.25
C VAL A 139 -16.49 10.66 17.59
N ALA A 140 -16.59 9.61 18.41
CA ALA A 140 -17.87 8.97 18.79
C ALA A 140 -18.92 9.93 19.38
N GLY A 141 -18.49 10.98 20.09
CA GLY A 141 -19.39 12.02 20.61
C GLY A 141 -19.97 12.97 19.56
N GLY A 142 -19.72 12.73 18.26
CA GLY A 142 -20.24 13.55 17.16
C GLY A 142 -19.49 14.85 16.91
N ARG A 143 -18.48 15.19 17.72
CA ARG A 143 -17.61 16.35 17.48
C ARG A 143 -16.65 16.07 16.33
N VAL A 144 -16.37 17.09 15.53
CA VAL A 144 -15.32 17.09 14.52
C VAL A 144 -14.14 17.89 15.06
N LEU A 145 -12.98 17.25 15.16
CA LEU A 145 -11.77 17.81 15.75
C LEU A 145 -10.66 17.89 14.71
N GLU A 146 -9.85 18.94 14.82
CA GLU A 146 -8.54 19.01 14.18
C GLU A 146 -7.50 18.44 15.16
N VAL A 147 -6.90 17.31 14.80
CA VAL A 147 -5.91 16.61 15.64
C VAL A 147 -4.54 16.61 14.97
N SER A 148 -3.49 16.89 15.74
CA SER A 148 -2.10 17.00 15.31
C SER A 148 -1.14 16.73 16.47
N ALA A 149 0.17 16.78 16.22
CA ALA A 149 1.17 16.69 17.28
C ALA A 149 1.08 17.82 18.33
N SER A 150 0.47 18.96 18.00
CA SER A 150 0.27 20.10 18.92
C SER A 150 -1.17 20.28 19.40
N SER A 151 -2.15 19.65 18.76
CA SER A 151 -3.58 19.71 19.11
C SER A 151 -4.12 18.29 19.32
N HIS A 152 -4.54 17.96 20.54
CA HIS A 152 -4.99 16.60 20.90
C HIS A 152 -3.93 15.51 20.56
N PRO A 153 -2.69 15.63 21.05
CA PRO A 153 -1.57 14.80 20.62
C PRO A 153 -1.75 13.30 20.90
N GLU A 154 -2.42 12.95 22.00
CA GLU A 154 -2.72 11.55 22.34
C GLU A 154 -3.71 10.94 21.35
N LEU A 155 -4.76 11.69 20.98
CA LEU A 155 -5.74 11.25 19.99
C LEU A 155 -5.11 11.14 18.60
N PHE A 156 -4.26 12.10 18.21
CA PHE A 156 -3.52 12.05 16.96
C PHE A 156 -2.68 10.76 16.85
N ARG A 157 -1.88 10.46 17.87
CA ARG A 157 -1.09 9.21 17.91
C ARG A 157 -1.96 7.95 17.93
N ALA A 158 -3.08 7.95 18.65
CA ALA A 158 -4.00 6.81 18.70
C ALA A 158 -4.78 6.60 17.39
N THR A 159 -4.99 7.65 16.60
CA THR A 159 -5.64 7.54 15.28
C THR A 159 -4.72 6.93 14.23
N ILE A 160 -3.43 7.26 14.26
CA ILE A 160 -2.41 6.65 13.40
C ILE A 160 -2.27 5.18 13.76
N GLY A 161 -2.55 4.28 12.82
CA GLY A 161 -2.55 2.83 13.08
C GLY A 161 -3.73 2.36 13.94
N GLY A 162 -4.65 3.24 14.31
CA GLY A 162 -5.82 2.94 15.16
C GLY A 162 -6.95 2.20 14.45
N MET A 163 -6.76 1.80 13.19
CA MET A 163 -7.68 1.02 12.38
C MET A 163 -9.10 1.61 12.28
N GLY A 164 -9.20 2.94 12.40
CA GLY A 164 -10.48 3.66 12.37
C GLY A 164 -11.30 3.60 13.67
N LEU A 165 -10.77 3.02 14.74
CA LEU A 165 -11.48 2.82 16.01
C LEU A 165 -11.54 4.07 16.90
N THR A 166 -10.77 5.11 16.57
CA THR A 166 -10.81 6.41 17.27
C THR A 166 -11.84 7.38 16.67
N GLY A 167 -12.34 7.10 15.47
CA GLY A 167 -13.31 7.93 14.77
C GLY A 167 -13.21 7.86 13.25
N HIS A 168 -14.06 8.63 12.57
CA HIS A 168 -14.03 8.74 11.11
C HIS A 168 -13.01 9.80 10.69
N ILE A 169 -11.95 9.36 10.02
CA ILE A 169 -10.98 10.26 9.36
C ILE A 169 -11.69 10.91 8.17
N LEU A 170 -11.76 12.24 8.19
CA LEU A 170 -12.46 13.04 7.17
C LEU A 170 -11.47 13.65 6.18
N GLU A 171 -10.36 14.19 6.69
CA GLU A 171 -9.33 14.87 5.92
C GLU A 171 -7.95 14.53 6.48
N VAL A 172 -6.95 14.53 5.61
CA VAL A 172 -5.56 14.22 5.94
C VAL A 172 -4.67 15.32 5.38
N GLU A 173 -3.78 15.87 6.21
CA GLU A 173 -2.75 16.83 5.82
C GLU A 173 -1.36 16.22 6.03
N PHE A 174 -0.52 16.26 4.98
CA PHE A 174 0.84 15.69 4.99
C PHE A 174 1.72 16.37 3.94
N ALA A 175 3.03 16.14 4.00
CA ALA A 175 3.98 16.64 3.01
C ALA A 175 4.27 15.60 1.93
N LEU A 176 4.28 16.04 0.67
CA LEU A 176 4.78 15.27 -0.47
C LEU A 176 6.28 15.50 -0.66
N ASP A 177 6.98 14.48 -1.13
CA ASP A 177 8.40 14.58 -1.46
C ASP A 177 8.60 15.11 -2.87
N ARG A 178 9.57 16.01 -3.04
CA ARG A 178 10.04 16.42 -4.38
C ARG A 178 10.89 15.31 -5.00
N ILE A 179 10.64 15.03 -6.26
CA ILE A 179 11.36 13.98 -7.01
C ILE A 179 12.09 14.57 -8.22
N PRO A 180 13.35 14.16 -8.48
CA PRO A 180 14.12 14.67 -9.62
C PRO A 180 13.57 14.15 -10.96
N SER A 181 12.97 12.95 -10.96
CA SER A 181 12.32 12.35 -12.11
C SER A 181 11.25 11.33 -11.70
N ARG A 182 10.44 10.91 -12.68
CA ARG A 182 9.43 9.83 -12.54
C ARG A 182 9.99 8.41 -12.73
N TYR A 183 11.30 8.24 -12.60
CA TYR A 183 11.98 6.98 -12.86
C TYR A 183 12.83 6.57 -11.66
N ILE A 184 13.03 5.26 -11.51
CA ILE A 184 13.87 4.69 -10.48
C ILE A 184 15.12 4.10 -11.12
N TYR A 185 16.28 4.49 -10.59
CA TYR A 185 17.50 3.70 -10.77
C TYR A 185 17.40 2.49 -9.84
N GLN A 186 17.27 1.30 -10.43
CA GLN A 186 17.12 0.05 -9.71
C GLN A 186 18.35 -0.82 -9.89
N GLU A 187 18.83 -1.39 -8.79
CA GLU A 187 19.72 -2.55 -8.78
C GLU A 187 18.98 -3.79 -8.28
N ALA A 188 19.20 -4.92 -8.96
CA ALA A 188 18.71 -6.23 -8.55
C ALA A 188 19.89 -7.18 -8.31
N LEU A 189 20.03 -7.63 -7.06
CA LEU A 189 21.10 -8.49 -6.60
C LEU A 189 20.56 -9.89 -6.38
N ARG A 190 21.17 -10.89 -7.03
CA ARG A 190 20.88 -12.30 -6.76
C ARG A 190 21.64 -12.74 -5.52
N ILE A 191 20.91 -13.20 -4.50
CA ILE A 191 21.44 -13.54 -3.18
C ILE A 191 21.35 -15.04 -2.92
N PRO A 192 22.44 -15.72 -2.53
CA PRO A 192 22.49 -17.18 -2.46
C PRO A 192 21.88 -17.80 -1.20
N ASN A 193 21.72 -17.04 -0.11
CA ASN A 193 21.23 -17.51 1.18
C ASN A 193 20.84 -16.34 2.10
N LEU A 194 20.24 -16.66 3.24
CA LEU A 194 19.73 -15.70 4.21
C LEU A 194 20.84 -14.83 4.82
N GLU A 195 21.99 -15.41 5.15
CA GLU A 195 23.10 -14.68 5.78
C GLU A 195 23.61 -13.56 4.87
N THR A 196 23.82 -13.88 3.58
CA THR A 196 24.19 -12.87 2.58
C THR A 196 23.06 -11.87 2.36
N PHE A 197 21.79 -12.28 2.50
CA PHE A 197 20.63 -11.41 2.33
C PHE A 197 20.59 -10.32 3.38
N GLU A 198 20.79 -10.69 4.64
CA GLU A 198 20.83 -9.75 5.77
C GLU A 198 21.97 -8.74 5.62
N GLU A 199 23.17 -9.21 5.28
CA GLU A 199 24.35 -8.36 5.09
C GLU A 199 24.14 -7.36 3.95
N GLU A 200 23.66 -7.82 2.79
CA GLU A 200 23.38 -6.96 1.65
C GLU A 200 22.22 -6.00 1.91
N LEU A 201 21.19 -6.41 2.65
CA LEU A 201 20.10 -5.52 3.04
C LEU A 201 20.60 -4.39 3.94
N ARG A 202 21.41 -4.72 4.96
CA ARG A 202 22.01 -3.73 5.89
C ARG A 202 22.92 -2.76 5.15
N SER A 203 23.80 -3.26 4.28
CA SER A 203 24.71 -2.41 3.49
C SER A 203 23.98 -1.55 2.44
N SER A 204 22.83 -2.04 1.95
CA SER A 204 22.00 -1.31 0.99
C SER A 204 21.19 -0.22 1.66
N ALA A 205 20.70 -0.44 2.89
CA ALA A 205 19.88 0.53 3.63
C ALA A 205 20.55 1.90 3.79
N ALA A 206 21.89 1.93 3.93
CA ALA A 206 22.65 3.18 4.03
C ALA A 206 22.73 3.97 2.71
N ARG A 207 22.67 3.28 1.56
CA ARG A 207 22.92 3.85 0.23
C ARG A 207 21.64 4.09 -0.57
N PHE A 208 20.64 3.24 -0.38
CA PHE A 208 19.41 3.26 -1.16
C PHE A 208 18.21 3.62 -0.28
N PRO A 209 17.42 4.62 -0.67
CA PRO A 209 16.18 4.97 0.02
C PRO A 209 15.15 3.86 -0.07
N PHE A 210 15.16 3.06 -1.13
CA PHE A 210 14.20 1.96 -1.31
C PHE A 210 14.90 0.61 -1.34
N THR A 211 14.42 -0.34 -0.54
CA THR A 211 14.87 -1.73 -0.53
C THR A 211 13.68 -2.69 -0.43
N MET A 212 13.74 -3.82 -1.14
CA MET A 212 12.72 -4.87 -1.09
C MET A 212 13.34 -6.21 -1.48
N GLY A 213 13.03 -7.26 -0.72
CA GLY A 213 13.48 -8.61 -1.01
C GLY A 213 12.37 -9.52 -1.51
N TRP A 214 12.67 -10.29 -2.56
CA TRP A 214 11.94 -11.53 -2.84
C TRP A 214 12.77 -12.71 -2.30
N ILE A 215 12.19 -13.51 -1.41
CA ILE A 215 12.89 -14.59 -0.69
C ILE A 215 12.22 -15.93 -1.00
N ASP A 216 13.02 -16.94 -1.35
CA ASP A 216 12.58 -18.33 -1.52
C ASP A 216 12.52 -19.06 -0.18
N ALA A 217 11.35 -19.05 0.44
CA ALA A 217 11.10 -19.71 1.72
C ALA A 217 11.00 -21.26 1.65
N LEU A 218 11.06 -21.87 0.45
CA LEU A 218 11.03 -23.33 0.31
C LEU A 218 12.42 -23.97 0.22
N SER A 219 13.44 -23.14 -0.04
CA SER A 219 14.84 -23.56 -0.06
C SER A 219 15.31 -24.06 1.33
N ARG A 220 16.25 -25.01 1.34
CA ARG A 220 16.77 -25.63 2.58
C ARG A 220 18.31 -25.69 2.58
N GLY A 221 18.89 -25.96 3.74
CA GLY A 221 20.33 -26.09 3.92
C GLY A 221 21.06 -24.79 3.58
N ARG A 222 22.19 -24.88 2.87
CA ARG A 222 23.05 -23.73 2.52
C ARG A 222 22.41 -22.69 1.59
N GLN A 223 21.24 -23.00 1.03
CA GLN A 223 20.48 -22.12 0.13
C GLN A 223 19.25 -21.50 0.81
N LEU A 224 19.00 -21.82 2.10
CA LEU A 224 17.88 -21.28 2.85
C LEU A 224 17.85 -19.75 2.74
N GLY A 225 16.71 -19.20 2.35
CA GLY A 225 16.51 -17.76 2.25
C GLY A 225 17.19 -17.10 1.04
N ARG A 226 17.66 -17.89 0.05
CA ARG A 226 18.10 -17.34 -1.24
C ARG A 226 17.01 -16.47 -1.86
N GLY A 227 17.39 -15.52 -2.70
CA GLY A 227 16.41 -14.62 -3.30
C GLY A 227 17.00 -13.54 -4.18
N VAL A 228 16.22 -12.49 -4.36
CA VAL A 228 16.62 -11.29 -5.11
C VAL A 228 16.34 -10.06 -4.27
N LEU A 229 17.40 -9.30 -3.97
CA LEU A 229 17.31 -7.99 -3.32
C LEU A 229 17.20 -6.91 -4.38
N TYR A 230 16.10 -6.17 -4.36
CA TYR A 230 15.90 -4.96 -5.15
C TYR A 230 16.22 -3.75 -4.29
N ARG A 231 17.07 -2.86 -4.79
CA ARG A 231 17.35 -1.58 -4.17
C ARG A 231 17.27 -0.48 -5.20
N GLY A 232 16.85 0.72 -4.80
CA GLY A 232 16.69 1.80 -5.76
C GLY A 232 16.57 3.18 -5.13
N ARG A 233 16.69 4.18 -6.00
CA ARG A 233 16.48 5.60 -5.73
C ARG A 233 15.83 6.26 -6.94
N PHE A 234 15.27 7.45 -6.76
CA PHE A 234 14.90 8.26 -7.91
C PHE A 234 16.12 8.47 -8.81
N ALA A 235 15.92 8.31 -10.11
CA ALA A 235 16.94 8.57 -11.11
C ALA A 235 17.11 10.09 -11.27
N GLU A 236 18.35 10.54 -11.30
CA GLU A 236 18.67 11.93 -11.61
C GLU A 236 18.40 12.22 -13.08
N ARG A 237 18.21 13.49 -13.44
CA ARG A 237 17.83 13.88 -14.81
C ARG A 237 18.91 13.54 -15.82
N GLU A 238 20.16 13.57 -15.40
CA GLU A 238 21.36 13.28 -16.18
C GLU A 238 21.51 11.78 -16.48
N GLU A 239 20.92 10.92 -15.64
CA GLU A 239 20.94 9.46 -15.82
C GLU A 239 19.89 8.97 -16.84
N LEU A 240 18.98 9.86 -17.25
CA LEU A 240 17.90 9.54 -18.16
C LEU A 240 18.39 9.54 -19.62
N SER A 241 18.35 8.36 -20.26
CA SER A 241 18.63 8.25 -21.69
C SER A 241 17.50 8.82 -22.55
N LYS A 242 17.78 9.11 -23.84
CA LYS A 242 16.76 9.53 -24.82
C LYS A 242 15.62 8.49 -24.97
N ARG A 243 15.88 7.21 -24.70
CA ARG A 243 14.88 6.13 -24.77
C ARG A 243 14.47 5.72 -23.37
N LEU A 244 13.41 6.34 -22.89
CA LEU A 244 12.87 6.07 -21.56
C LEU A 244 12.00 4.81 -21.55
N PRO A 245 12.03 4.02 -20.45
CA PRO A 245 11.12 2.89 -20.29
C PRO A 245 9.68 3.40 -20.23
N ARG A 246 8.77 2.60 -20.80
CA ARG A 246 7.33 2.83 -20.72
C ARG A 246 6.75 1.96 -19.63
N ALA A 247 5.73 2.47 -18.94
CA ALA A 247 5.02 1.69 -17.94
C ALA A 247 4.51 0.39 -18.60
N PRO A 248 4.71 -0.78 -17.98
CA PRO A 248 4.21 -2.03 -18.54
C PRO A 248 2.68 -1.96 -18.66
N ARG A 249 2.14 -2.42 -19.79
CA ARG A 249 0.69 -2.59 -19.90
C ARG A 249 0.25 -3.67 -18.90
N PRO A 250 -0.81 -3.45 -18.11
CA PRO A 250 -1.31 -4.49 -17.21
C PRO A 250 -1.69 -5.72 -18.06
N ALA A 251 -1.08 -6.86 -17.74
CA ALA A 251 -1.48 -8.11 -18.37
C ALA A 251 -2.87 -8.48 -17.82
N ARG A 252 -3.84 -8.72 -18.72
CA ARG A 252 -5.15 -9.24 -18.34
C ARG A 252 -5.08 -10.74 -18.06
N LEU A 253 -4.20 -11.17 -17.17
CA LEU A 253 -4.29 -12.50 -16.59
C LEU A 253 -5.32 -12.41 -15.46
N ALA A 254 -6.59 -12.46 -15.85
CA ALA A 254 -7.73 -12.59 -14.95
C ALA A 254 -8.12 -14.06 -14.78
N MET A 255 -7.17 -14.86 -14.30
CA MET A 255 -7.42 -16.26 -14.00
C MET A 255 -7.11 -16.49 -12.52
N ASP A 256 -8.16 -16.76 -11.77
CA ASP A 256 -8.05 -17.38 -10.46
C ASP A 256 -7.53 -18.80 -10.70
N PHE A 257 -6.26 -19.04 -10.36
CA PHE A 257 -5.71 -20.39 -10.45
C PHE A 257 -6.39 -21.26 -9.40
N PRO A 258 -6.87 -22.46 -9.78
CA PRO A 258 -7.36 -23.42 -8.81
C PRO A 258 -6.29 -23.71 -7.75
N SER A 259 -6.72 -23.95 -6.51
CA SER A 259 -5.80 -24.22 -5.38
C SER A 259 -4.84 -25.40 -5.65
N TRP A 260 -5.22 -26.37 -6.48
CA TRP A 260 -4.37 -27.52 -6.86
C TRP A 260 -3.19 -27.15 -7.78
N VAL A 261 -3.27 -26.00 -8.47
CA VAL A 261 -2.15 -25.47 -9.26
C VAL A 261 -1.04 -24.92 -8.36
N LEU A 262 -1.37 -24.55 -7.11
CA LEU A 262 -0.42 -24.07 -6.11
C LEU A 262 -0.07 -25.20 -5.16
N ASN A 263 0.81 -26.08 -5.63
CA ASN A 263 1.35 -27.18 -4.83
C ASN A 263 2.86 -26.97 -4.61
N PRO A 264 3.49 -27.70 -3.68
CA PRO A 264 4.91 -27.50 -3.38
C PRO A 264 5.83 -27.64 -4.61
N TRP A 265 5.48 -28.45 -5.60
CA TRP A 265 6.27 -28.64 -6.81
C TRP A 265 6.18 -27.44 -7.76
N SER A 266 4.98 -26.92 -7.99
CA SER A 266 4.78 -25.74 -8.84
C SER A 266 5.42 -24.49 -8.22
N ILE A 267 5.31 -24.32 -6.89
CA ILE A 267 5.96 -23.21 -6.18
C ILE A 267 7.48 -23.35 -6.23
N ARG A 268 8.05 -24.56 -6.04
CA ARG A 268 9.49 -24.79 -6.20
C ARG A 268 9.99 -24.48 -7.60
N ALA A 269 9.26 -24.93 -8.63
CA ALA A 269 9.62 -24.65 -10.02
C ALA A 269 9.56 -23.14 -10.33
N PHE A 270 8.50 -22.46 -9.86
CA PHE A 270 8.38 -21.01 -9.97
C PHE A 270 9.53 -20.29 -9.26
N ASN A 271 9.86 -20.68 -8.02
CA ASN A 271 10.96 -20.08 -7.26
C ASN A 271 12.30 -20.28 -7.96
N GLU A 272 12.59 -21.48 -8.48
CA GLU A 272 13.83 -21.74 -9.22
C GLU A 272 13.91 -20.90 -10.49
N LEU A 273 12.82 -20.81 -11.26
CA LEU A 273 12.75 -19.97 -12.46
C LEU A 273 12.93 -18.50 -12.11
N LYS A 274 12.26 -18.00 -11.06
CA LYS A 274 12.38 -16.60 -10.65
C LYS A 274 13.80 -16.28 -10.19
N TYR A 275 14.41 -17.14 -9.37
CA TYR A 275 15.78 -16.99 -8.90
C TYR A 275 16.79 -17.02 -10.06
N ARG A 276 16.64 -17.95 -11.02
CA ARG A 276 17.52 -18.05 -12.20
C ARG A 276 17.27 -16.99 -13.26
N SER A 277 16.06 -16.43 -13.34
CA SER A 277 15.74 -15.33 -14.28
C SER A 277 16.63 -14.11 -14.06
N GLN A 278 17.13 -13.94 -12.83
CA GLN A 278 18.19 -13.00 -12.51
C GLN A 278 19.54 -13.62 -12.90
N LEU A 279 19.87 -13.55 -14.21
CA LEU A 279 21.05 -14.20 -14.78
C LEU A 279 22.36 -13.62 -14.21
N ARG A 280 22.44 -12.29 -14.11
CA ARG A 280 23.59 -11.57 -13.56
C ARG A 280 23.48 -11.49 -12.03
N ARG A 281 24.62 -11.55 -11.34
CA ARG A 281 24.69 -11.34 -9.88
C ARG A 281 24.17 -9.95 -9.50
N LEU A 282 24.54 -8.93 -10.29
CA LEU A 282 24.06 -7.56 -10.18
C LEU A 282 23.57 -7.11 -11.56
N ASP A 283 22.36 -6.57 -11.61
CA ASP A 283 21.80 -5.92 -12.78
C ASP A 283 21.27 -4.54 -12.39
N SER A 284 21.65 -3.51 -13.15
CA SER A 284 21.27 -2.12 -12.90
C SER A 284 20.51 -1.56 -14.10
N ARG A 285 19.37 -0.92 -13.87
CA ARG A 285 18.55 -0.35 -14.94
C ARG A 285 17.65 0.78 -14.44
N ILE A 286 17.27 1.65 -15.37
CA ILE A 286 16.19 2.62 -15.17
C ILE A 286 14.85 1.90 -15.39
N VAL A 287 13.94 2.03 -14.43
CA VAL A 287 12.58 1.45 -14.48
C VAL A 287 11.53 2.52 -14.16
N THR A 288 10.27 2.24 -14.49
CA THR A 288 9.16 3.15 -14.11
C THR A 288 8.78 2.97 -12.64
N LEU A 289 8.07 3.95 -12.08
CA LEU A 289 7.56 3.87 -10.71
C LEU A 289 6.62 2.69 -10.52
N GLU A 290 5.76 2.39 -11.49
CA GLU A 290 4.83 1.26 -11.43
C GLU A 290 5.56 -0.07 -11.43
N GLU A 291 6.60 -0.23 -12.25
CA GLU A 291 7.42 -1.44 -12.26
C GLU A 291 8.17 -1.64 -10.94
N PHE A 292 8.71 -0.55 -10.38
CA PHE A 292 9.45 -0.63 -9.13
C PHE A 292 8.52 -0.84 -7.93
N PHE A 293 7.56 0.06 -7.67
CA PHE A 293 6.73 0.04 -6.46
C PHE A 293 5.58 -0.95 -6.51
N ILE A 294 5.04 -1.22 -7.70
CA ILE A 294 3.82 -2.02 -7.87
C ILE A 294 4.04 -3.15 -8.90
N PRO A 295 5.08 -4.00 -8.70
CA PRO A 295 5.42 -5.06 -9.64
C PRO A 295 4.29 -6.10 -9.80
N SER A 296 3.44 -6.21 -8.77
CA SER A 296 2.22 -7.03 -8.74
C SER A 296 1.20 -6.63 -9.82
N THR A 297 1.24 -5.41 -10.36
CA THR A 297 0.31 -4.98 -11.44
C THR A 297 0.51 -5.79 -12.74
N ARG A 298 1.65 -6.47 -12.90
CA ARG A 298 1.84 -7.46 -13.97
C ARG A 298 0.98 -8.72 -13.79
N PHE A 299 0.49 -9.00 -12.57
CA PHE A 299 -0.19 -10.25 -12.19
C PHE A 299 -1.52 -10.02 -11.41
N MET A 300 -1.95 -8.77 -11.23
CA MET A 300 -3.15 -8.41 -10.46
C MET A 300 -4.44 -8.60 -11.27
N ASN A 301 -4.78 -9.86 -11.53
CA ASN A 301 -6.14 -10.39 -11.44
C ASN A 301 -6.05 -11.91 -11.16
N GLY A 302 -5.62 -12.30 -9.95
CA GLY A 302 -5.79 -13.68 -9.48
C GLY A 302 -4.61 -14.30 -8.73
N ILE A 303 -3.36 -13.91 -9.02
CA ILE A 303 -2.16 -14.61 -8.51
C ILE A 303 -1.67 -14.05 -7.16
N VAL A 304 -1.89 -12.77 -6.86
CA VAL A 304 -1.27 -12.12 -5.68
C VAL A 304 -1.97 -12.50 -4.37
N CYS A 305 -3.29 -12.73 -4.37
CA CYS A 305 -3.97 -13.29 -3.20
C CYS A 305 -3.46 -14.72 -2.94
N THR A 306 -3.37 -15.54 -3.99
CA THR A 306 -2.99 -16.95 -3.88
C THR A 306 -1.52 -17.18 -3.51
N ALA A 307 -0.58 -16.37 -4.02
CA ALA A 307 0.84 -16.53 -3.71
C ALA A 307 1.21 -15.98 -2.32
N ALA A 308 0.57 -14.89 -1.87
CA ALA A 308 0.71 -14.41 -0.50
C ALA A 308 0.11 -15.41 0.52
N GLU A 309 -1.07 -15.97 0.22
CA GLU A 309 -1.69 -17.05 1.02
C GLU A 309 -0.82 -18.32 1.06
N ALA A 310 -0.20 -18.70 -0.06
CA ALA A 310 0.65 -19.90 -0.15
C ALA A 310 2.02 -19.74 0.54
N SER A 311 2.56 -18.52 0.61
CA SER A 311 3.89 -18.26 1.22
C SER A 311 3.80 -18.02 2.73
N LEU A 312 2.67 -17.48 3.22
CA LEU A 312 2.47 -17.13 4.62
C LEU A 312 1.63 -18.15 5.40
N ASN A 313 1.17 -19.24 4.77
CA ASN A 313 0.37 -20.27 5.44
C ASN A 313 -0.84 -19.68 6.21
N ILE A 314 -1.44 -18.60 5.68
CA ILE A 314 -2.50 -17.84 6.37
C ILE A 314 -3.81 -18.66 6.48
N ASN A 315 -3.92 -19.79 5.76
CA ASN A 315 -5.03 -20.73 5.92
C ASN A 315 -5.01 -21.57 7.21
N ALA A 316 -4.08 -21.32 8.14
CA ALA A 316 -4.05 -22.00 9.43
C ALA A 316 -4.79 -21.25 10.57
N CYS A 317 -5.38 -20.08 10.35
CA CYS A 317 -6.01 -19.28 11.43
C CYS A 317 -7.52 -19.02 11.29
N SER A 318 -8.22 -19.73 10.38
CA SER A 318 -9.69 -19.62 10.22
C SER A 318 -10.45 -20.90 10.59
N ARG A 319 -9.83 -21.79 11.39
CA ARG A 319 -10.53 -22.89 12.07
C ARG A 319 -10.02 -23.03 13.51
N VAL A 320 -10.39 -22.08 14.36
CA VAL A 320 -10.66 -22.28 15.79
C VAL A 320 -11.89 -21.45 16.14
#